data_AF-A0A6S7IT90-F1
#
_entry.id   AF-A0A6S7IT90-F1
#
_cell.length_a   1.000
_cell.length_b   1.000
_cell.length_c   1.000
_cell.angle_alpha   90.00
_cell.angle_beta   90.00
_cell.angle_gamma   90.00
#
_symmetry.space_group_name_H-M   'P 1'
#
loop_
_entity.id
_entity.type
_entity.pdbx_description
1 polymer ?
#
loop_
_entity_poly.entity_id
_entity_poly.type
_entity_poly.pdbx_seq_one_letter_code
_entity_poly.pdbx_strand_id
1 'polypeptide(L)'
;NGDVVEEPLDENYVDDDDDKDPDYRKRKPKFTEKIYGSIPDIPVGTFWQFRMACSHDGVHRPTVAGIHGGEDGCYSIALSGGYEDDLDYGECFTYTGE
;
A
#
# COMPACT_ATOMS: atom_id res chain seq x y z
N ASN A 1 -29.10 -2.26 -7.10
CA ASN A 1 -29.33 -1.84 -5.72
C ASN A 1 -28.65 -2.84 -4.81
N GLY A 2 -27.33 -2.71 -4.68
CA GLY A 2 -26.56 -3.40 -3.65
C GLY A 2 -25.94 -2.28 -2.84
N ASP A 3 -26.46 -2.07 -1.64
CA ASP A 3 -25.95 -1.05 -0.73
C ASP A 3 -24.54 -1.47 -0.30
N VAL A 4 -23.54 -0.77 -0.82
CA VAL A 4 -22.15 -0.85 -0.37
C VAL A 4 -22.12 -0.29 1.04
N VAL A 5 -21.83 -1.16 2.00
CA VAL A 5 -21.49 -0.74 3.36
C VAL A 5 -20.13 -0.04 3.29
N GLU A 6 -20.13 1.29 3.40
CA GLU A 6 -18.91 2.07 3.55
C GLU A 6 -18.33 1.81 4.94
N GLU A 7 -17.38 0.89 5.04
CA GLU A 7 -16.54 0.75 6.23
C GLU A 7 -15.57 1.96 6.27
N PRO A 8 -15.57 2.77 7.34
CA PRO A 8 -14.68 3.91 7.46
C PRO A 8 -13.21 3.45 7.53
N LEU A 9 -12.31 4.30 7.03
CA LEU A 9 -10.87 4.12 7.27
C LEU A 9 -10.64 3.99 8.78
N ASP A 10 -9.88 2.97 9.20
CA ASP A 10 -9.56 2.73 10.61
C ASP A 10 -9.04 4.02 11.24
N GLU A 11 -9.81 4.51 12.22
CA GLU A 11 -9.56 5.77 12.92
C GLU A 11 -8.24 5.76 13.69
N ASN A 12 -7.66 4.57 13.91
CA ASN A 12 -6.40 4.35 14.59
C ASN A 12 -5.21 4.17 13.63
N TYR A 13 -5.38 4.40 12.33
CA TYR A 13 -4.25 4.43 11.39
C TYR A 13 -3.43 5.71 11.61
N VAL A 14 -2.36 5.60 12.38
CA VAL A 14 -1.43 6.69 12.66
C VAL A 14 -0.25 6.59 11.70
N ASP A 15 -0.01 7.65 10.93
CA ASP A 15 1.10 7.75 9.97
C ASP A 15 2.26 8.51 10.63
N ASP A 16 3.33 7.81 10.99
CA ASP A 16 4.49 8.38 11.68
C ASP A 16 5.43 9.18 10.73
N ASP A 17 5.15 9.23 9.41
CA ASP A 17 5.97 9.92 8.39
C ASP A 17 5.49 11.35 8.05
N ASP A 18 4.51 11.88 8.78
CA ASP A 18 3.76 13.11 8.47
C ASP A 18 4.57 14.44 8.52
N ASP A 19 5.82 14.43 9.02
CA ASP A 19 6.54 15.67 9.37
C ASP A 19 7.39 16.33 8.24
N LYS A 20 7.42 15.78 7.01
CA LYS A 20 8.40 16.23 5.99
C LYS A 20 7.87 16.90 4.72
N ASP A 21 6.56 16.96 4.46
CA ASP A 21 6.02 17.63 3.27
C ASP A 21 5.09 18.82 3.63
N PRO A 22 5.53 20.08 3.40
CA PRO A 22 4.75 21.26 3.73
C PRO A 22 3.54 21.53 2.81
N ASP A 23 3.39 20.82 1.68
CA ASP A 23 2.18 20.86 0.82
C ASP A 23 1.29 19.62 1.03
N TYR A 24 1.50 18.87 2.12
CA TYR A 24 0.63 17.78 2.52
C TYR A 24 -0.72 18.30 3.01
N ARG A 25 -1.60 18.59 2.05
CA ARG A 25 -3.04 18.51 2.30
C ARG A 25 -3.35 17.04 2.43
N LYS A 26 -4.00 16.61 3.52
CA LYS A 26 -4.59 15.27 3.70
C LYS A 26 -5.41 14.88 2.46
N ARG A 27 -4.75 14.27 1.45
CA ARG A 27 -5.40 13.87 0.21
C ARG A 27 -6.20 12.64 0.59
N LYS A 28 -7.52 12.66 0.33
CA LYS A 28 -8.30 11.44 0.47
C LYS A 28 -7.72 10.40 -0.50
N PRO A 29 -7.42 9.17 -0.05
CA PRO A 29 -6.99 8.11 -0.95
C PRO A 29 -7.97 7.98 -2.11
N LYS A 30 -7.46 7.83 -3.33
CA LYS A 30 -8.28 7.63 -4.52
C LYS A 30 -9.07 6.33 -4.42
N PHE A 31 -8.52 5.34 -3.73
CA PHE A 31 -9.15 4.05 -3.45
C PHE A 31 -9.06 3.72 -1.96
N THR A 32 -10.22 3.55 -1.32
CA THR A 32 -10.36 3.23 0.12
C THR A 32 -10.84 1.81 0.38
N GLU A 33 -11.15 1.02 -0.65
CA GLU A 33 -11.51 -0.41 -0.54
C GLU A 33 -10.31 -1.37 -0.51
N LYS A 34 -10.34 -2.37 0.40
CA LYS A 34 -9.29 -3.40 0.51
C LYS A 34 -9.40 -4.41 -0.64
N ILE A 35 -8.65 -4.08 -1.67
CA ILE A 35 -8.36 -4.78 -2.92
C ILE A 35 -7.65 -6.14 -2.90
N TYR A 36 -8.21 -7.24 -3.42
CA TYR A 36 -7.33 -8.28 -4.00
C TYR A 36 -7.18 -8.06 -5.51
N GLY A 37 -5.95 -8.08 -5.99
CA GLY A 37 -5.62 -7.87 -7.41
C GLY A 37 -5.26 -6.43 -7.76
N SER A 38 -5.38 -6.08 -9.04
CA SER A 38 -4.93 -4.79 -9.57
C SER A 38 -5.87 -3.64 -9.22
N ILE A 39 -5.30 -2.47 -8.92
CA ILE A 39 -6.07 -1.23 -8.78
C ILE A 39 -6.51 -0.72 -10.17
N PRO A 40 -7.79 -0.33 -10.35
CA PRO A 40 -8.27 0.25 -11.59
C PRO A 40 -7.44 1.47 -12.04
N ASP A 41 -7.19 1.56 -13.35
CA ASP A 41 -6.45 2.65 -14.00
C ASP A 41 -4.97 2.79 -13.59
N ILE A 42 -4.39 1.78 -12.96
CA ILE A 42 -2.97 1.76 -12.59
C ILE A 42 -2.27 0.59 -13.30
N PRO A 43 -1.61 0.84 -14.45
CA PRO A 43 -0.92 -0.22 -15.19
C PRO A 43 0.38 -0.65 -14.47
N VAL A 44 0.80 -1.88 -14.73
CA VAL A 44 2.14 -2.37 -14.34
C VAL A 44 3.22 -1.45 -14.91
N GLY A 45 4.23 -1.13 -14.11
CA GLY A 45 5.29 -0.18 -14.45
C GLY A 45 4.99 1.27 -14.06
N THR A 46 3.83 1.56 -13.46
CA THR A 46 3.58 2.85 -12.82
C THR A 46 4.61 3.11 -11.72
N PHE A 47 5.12 4.34 -11.65
CA PHE A 47 6.17 4.74 -10.72
C PHE A 47 5.69 5.86 -9.79
N TRP A 48 6.06 5.73 -8.52
CA TRP A 48 5.87 6.76 -7.50
C TRP A 48 7.19 7.07 -6.83
N GLN A 49 7.44 8.36 -6.57
CA GLN A 49 8.66 8.80 -5.90
C GLN A 49 8.67 8.43 -4.40
N PHE A 50 7.51 8.35 -3.76
CA PHE A 50 7.36 8.13 -2.31
C PHE A 50 6.27 7.10 -2.02
N ARG A 51 6.43 6.37 -0.91
CA ARG A 51 5.45 5.37 -0.41
C ARG A 51 4.06 5.98 -0.20
N MET A 52 4.00 7.20 0.30
CA MET A 52 2.75 7.94 0.50
C MET A 52 1.96 8.14 -0.79
N ALA A 53 2.63 8.44 -1.91
CA ALA A 53 1.93 8.60 -3.20
C ALA A 53 1.35 7.26 -3.69
N CYS A 54 2.09 6.15 -3.52
CA CYS A 54 1.61 4.79 -3.81
C CYS A 54 0.43 4.39 -2.89
N SER A 55 0.47 4.79 -1.62
CA SER A 55 -0.61 4.59 -0.64
C SER A 55 -1.87 5.36 -1.00
N HIS A 56 -1.74 6.64 -1.38
CA HIS A 56 -2.87 7.45 -1.83
C HIS A 56 -3.56 6.87 -3.07
N ASP A 57 -2.80 6.27 -3.98
CA ASP A 57 -3.34 5.57 -5.15
C ASP A 57 -3.87 4.16 -4.81
N GLY A 58 -3.73 3.70 -3.57
CA GLY A 58 -4.32 2.47 -3.06
C GLY A 58 -3.58 1.19 -3.42
N VAL A 59 -2.43 1.28 -4.10
CA VAL A 59 -1.63 0.13 -4.56
C VAL A 59 -0.97 -0.60 -3.40
N HIS A 60 -0.40 0.16 -2.46
CA HIS A 60 0.14 -0.37 -1.22
C HIS A 60 -0.06 0.66 -0.11
N ARG A 61 -1.04 0.39 0.77
CA ARG A 61 -1.51 1.37 1.76
C ARG A 61 -0.55 1.68 2.89
N PRO A 62 0.17 0.72 3.46
CA PRO A 62 1.18 1.03 4.45
C PRO A 62 2.19 2.02 3.87
N THR A 63 2.49 3.10 4.59
CA THR A 63 3.55 4.04 4.23
C THR A 63 4.92 3.48 4.63
N VAL A 64 4.97 2.78 5.75
CA VAL A 64 6.19 2.15 6.30
C VAL A 64 6.22 0.64 6.06
N ALA A 65 5.26 -0.10 6.64
CA ALA A 65 5.31 -1.57 6.71
C ALA A 65 5.41 -2.25 5.33
N GLY A 66 6.12 -3.38 5.25
CA GLY A 66 6.31 -4.10 3.98
C GLY A 66 5.09 -4.88 3.52
N ILE A 67 4.22 -5.29 4.44
CA ILE A 67 3.03 -6.12 4.18
C ILE A 67 1.75 -5.34 4.45
N HIS A 68 0.83 -5.36 3.48
CA HIS A 68 -0.54 -4.93 3.67
C HIS A 68 -1.44 -6.17 3.77
N GLY A 69 -1.73 -6.58 5.01
CA GLY A 69 -2.53 -7.77 5.32
C GLY A 69 -3.93 -7.44 5.87
N GLY A 70 -4.80 -8.44 5.83
CA GLY A 70 -6.11 -8.47 6.49
C GLY A 70 -6.42 -9.89 6.98
N GLU A 71 -7.64 -10.10 7.49
CA GLU A 71 -8.06 -11.38 8.06
C GLU A 71 -7.94 -12.56 7.07
N ASP A 72 -8.28 -12.31 5.80
CA ASP A 72 -8.31 -13.32 4.74
C ASP A 72 -7.00 -13.44 3.93
N GLY A 73 -5.95 -12.70 4.31
CA GLY A 73 -4.63 -12.80 3.68
C GLY A 73 -3.99 -11.46 3.33
N CYS A 74 -3.08 -11.46 2.35
CA CYS A 74 -2.29 -10.30 1.96
C CYS A 74 -2.79 -9.67 0.65
N TYR A 75 -3.01 -8.35 0.68
CA TYR A 75 -3.46 -7.57 -0.48
C TYR A 75 -2.29 -7.13 -1.36
N SER A 76 -1.17 -6.73 -0.74
CA SER A 76 0.01 -6.21 -1.44
C SER A 76 1.25 -6.27 -0.54
N ILE A 77 2.42 -6.38 -1.15
CA ILE A 77 3.72 -6.29 -0.46
C ILE A 77 4.61 -5.26 -1.16
N ALA A 78 5.57 -4.71 -0.42
CA ALA A 78 6.63 -3.86 -0.94
C ALA A 78 8.00 -4.55 -0.80
N LEU A 79 8.63 -4.84 -1.94
CA LEU A 79 10.02 -5.32 -2.02
C LEU A 79 10.96 -4.10 -1.97
N SER A 80 11.62 -3.89 -0.84
CA SER A 80 12.54 -2.75 -0.64
C SER A 80 14.00 -3.15 -0.40
N GLY A 81 14.34 -4.45 -0.47
CA GLY A 81 15.69 -4.95 -0.24
C GLY A 81 16.19 -4.74 1.20
N GLY A 82 15.28 -4.80 2.17
CA GLY A 82 15.58 -4.54 3.59
C GLY A 82 16.24 -5.71 4.32
N TYR A 83 16.23 -6.91 3.72
CA TYR A 83 16.79 -8.12 4.32
C TYR A 83 17.85 -8.70 3.38
N GLU A 84 19.01 -9.05 3.94
CA GLU A 84 20.14 -9.62 3.17
C GLU A 84 19.80 -10.98 2.54
N ASP A 85 18.76 -11.65 3.04
CA ASP A 85 18.30 -12.97 2.59
C ASP A 85 17.20 -12.92 1.51
N ASP A 86 16.75 -11.72 1.10
CA ASP A 86 15.80 -11.58 -0.01
C ASP A 86 16.51 -11.84 -1.35
N LEU A 87 16.07 -12.87 -2.07
CA LEU A 87 16.60 -13.24 -3.39
C LEU A 87 15.57 -12.88 -4.47
N ASP A 88 15.93 -12.01 -5.40
CA ASP A 88 15.09 -11.62 -6.55
C ASP A 88 15.61 -12.27 -7.84
N TYR A 89 14.78 -13.13 -8.44
CA TYR A 89 15.05 -13.82 -9.71
C TYR A 89 14.20 -13.25 -10.87
N GLY A 90 13.54 -12.10 -10.67
CA GLY A 90 12.65 -11.47 -11.62
C GLY A 90 11.26 -12.09 -11.64
N GLU A 91 11.14 -13.36 -12.07
CA GLU A 91 9.84 -14.06 -12.13
C GLU A 91 9.37 -14.58 -10.76
N CYS A 92 10.31 -14.77 -9.83
CA CYS A 92 10.03 -15.18 -8.47
C CYS A 92 11.04 -14.55 -7.52
N PHE A 93 10.66 -14.44 -6.25
CA PHE A 93 11.53 -13.95 -5.20
C PHE A 93 11.21 -14.62 -3.87
N THR A 94 12.16 -14.61 -2.94
CA THR A 94 11.91 -14.87 -1.52
C THR A 94 11.69 -13.54 -0.81
N TYR A 95 10.69 -13.48 0.06
CA TYR A 95 10.35 -12.27 0.81
C TYR A 95 10.27 -12.57 2.29
N THR A 96 11.02 -11.81 3.07
CA THR A 96 10.92 -11.82 4.52
C THR A 96 10.07 -10.65 4.98
N GLY A 97 8.99 -10.95 5.71
CA GLY A 97 8.15 -9.94 6.32
C GLY A 97 8.32 -9.91 7.84
N GLU A 98 8.36 -8.71 8.40
CA GLU A 98 8.00 -8.43 9.80
C GLU A 98 6.62 -7.78 9.89
#